data_AF-A0A392PYW1-F1
#
_entry.id   AF-A0A392PYW1-F1
#
_cell.length_a   1.000
_cell.length_b   1.000
_cell.length_c   1.000
_cell.angle_alpha   90.00
_cell.angle_beta   90.00
_cell.angle_gamma   90.00
#
_symmetry.space_group_name_H-M   'P 1'
#
loop_
_entity.id
_entity.type
_entity.pdbx_description
1 polymer ?
#
loop_
_entity_poly.entity_id
_entity_poly.type
_entity_poly.pdbx_seq_one_letter_code
_entity_poly.pdbx_strand_id
1 'polypeptide(L)'
;MPPILPDFSSSVKLKYVKLGYQYLVNHIITLTLIPIMIGVSIELIRLGPNEILNLWNSLNLNLVQILCSSFLVIFIATVYFMSKPRTIYLVDYACFKPPVTCRVPFATFMEHSRLILKNNPKSVEFQMRILERSGLGEETCLPPSIHYIPPKPTMESARGEAELVIFSAMDSLFEKTGLKPKDIDILIVNCSLFSPTPSLSAMVINKYKL
;
A
#
# COMPACT_ATOMS: atom_id res chain seq x y z
N MET A 1 -8.17 -45.78 -20.85
CA MET A 1 -7.52 -44.49 -20.55
C MET A 1 -8.64 -43.48 -20.37
N PRO A 2 -8.81 -42.85 -19.20
CA PRO A 2 -9.89 -41.88 -19.00
C PRO A 2 -9.63 -40.63 -19.87
N PRO A 3 -10.69 -39.97 -20.40
CA PRO A 3 -10.52 -38.76 -21.18
C PRO A 3 -9.94 -37.64 -20.30
N ILE A 4 -8.92 -36.96 -20.82
CA ILE A 4 -8.26 -35.82 -20.18
C ILE A 4 -9.28 -34.68 -20.13
N LEU A 5 -9.71 -34.31 -18.93
CA LEU A 5 -10.57 -33.16 -18.70
C LEU A 5 -9.82 -31.88 -19.11
N PRO A 6 -10.48 -30.93 -19.79
CA PRO A 6 -9.86 -29.66 -20.15
C PRO A 6 -9.39 -28.89 -18.91
N ASP A 7 -8.14 -28.43 -18.93
CA ASP A 7 -7.54 -27.65 -17.85
C ASP A 7 -8.06 -26.20 -17.88
N PHE A 8 -9.09 -25.95 -17.09
CA PHE A 8 -9.72 -24.63 -16.95
C PHE A 8 -8.84 -23.61 -16.21
N SER A 9 -7.67 -23.98 -15.67
CA SER A 9 -6.78 -23.06 -14.96
C SER A 9 -6.21 -21.95 -15.85
N SER A 10 -6.25 -22.14 -17.18
CA SER A 10 -5.74 -21.19 -18.18
C SER A 10 -6.77 -20.18 -18.70
N SER A 11 -8.06 -20.41 -18.46
CA SER A 11 -9.15 -19.66 -19.13
C SER A 11 -9.45 -18.30 -18.47
N VAL A 12 -9.22 -18.17 -17.16
CA VAL A 12 -9.43 -16.90 -16.44
C VAL A 12 -8.19 -16.60 -15.64
N LYS A 13 -7.44 -15.54 -16.00
CA LYS A 13 -6.29 -15.13 -15.17
C LYS A 13 -6.86 -14.84 -13.78
N LEU A 14 -6.46 -15.62 -12.78
CA LEU A 14 -6.90 -15.53 -11.38
C LEU A 14 -6.85 -14.09 -10.82
N LYS A 15 -5.92 -13.27 -11.37
CA LYS A 15 -5.82 -11.83 -11.14
C LYS A 15 -7.11 -11.06 -11.45
N TYR A 16 -7.78 -11.34 -12.56
CA TYR A 16 -9.04 -10.70 -12.93
C TYR A 16 -10.21 -11.22 -12.09
N VAL A 17 -10.19 -12.50 -11.68
CA VAL A 17 -11.19 -13.05 -10.75
C VAL A 17 -11.12 -12.32 -9.41
N LYS A 18 -9.90 -12.16 -8.87
CA LYS A 18 -9.69 -11.45 -7.61
C LYS A 18 -10.12 -9.98 -7.70
N LEU A 19 -9.79 -9.31 -8.80
CA LEU A 19 -10.20 -7.92 -9.05
C LEU A 19 -11.73 -7.80 -9.14
N GLY A 20 -12.37 -8.68 -9.91
CA GLY A 20 -13.82 -8.73 -10.07
C GLY A 20 -14.54 -9.02 -8.76
N TYR A 21 -14.02 -9.96 -7.97
CA TYR A 21 -14.56 -10.27 -6.64
C TYR A 21 -14.41 -9.10 -5.67
N GLN A 22 -13.23 -8.46 -5.63
CA GLN A 22 -13.00 -7.30 -4.78
C GLN A 22 -13.90 -6.12 -5.16
N TYR A 23 -14.11 -5.89 -6.46
CA TYR A 23 -15.03 -4.88 -6.96
C TYR A 23 -16.48 -5.22 -6.61
N LEU A 24 -16.91 -6.46 -6.84
CA LEU A 24 -18.26 -6.93 -6.53
C LEU A 24 -18.56 -6.79 -5.04
N VAL A 25 -17.65 -7.21 -4.15
CA VAL A 25 -17.82 -7.10 -2.70
C VAL A 25 -17.84 -5.64 -2.26
N ASN A 26 -16.91 -4.81 -2.75
CA ASN A 26 -16.85 -3.39 -2.37
C ASN A 26 -18.09 -2.60 -2.83
N HIS A 27 -18.74 -3.02 -3.92
CA HIS A 27 -19.88 -2.34 -4.50
C HIS A 27 -21.18 -3.15 -4.43
N ILE A 28 -21.25 -4.22 -3.62
CA ILE A 28 -22.39 -5.16 -3.62
C ILE A 28 -23.71 -4.45 -3.25
N ILE A 29 -23.64 -3.49 -2.33
CA ILE A 29 -24.79 -2.67 -1.93
C ILE A 29 -25.24 -1.80 -3.10
N THR A 30 -24.31 -1.14 -3.79
CA THR A 30 -24.64 -0.29 -4.95
C THR A 30 -25.21 -1.11 -6.11
N LEU A 31 -24.61 -2.28 -6.38
CA LEU A 31 -24.97 -3.16 -7.49
C LEU A 31 -26.33 -3.84 -7.27
N THR A 32 -26.74 -4.05 -6.01
CA THR A 32 -28.08 -4.55 -5.68
C THR A 32 -29.13 -3.45 -5.60
N LEU A 33 -28.78 -2.25 -5.13
CA LEU A 33 -29.73 -1.16 -4.97
C LEU A 33 -30.15 -0.52 -6.30
N ILE A 34 -29.23 -0.40 -7.28
CA ILE A 34 -29.53 0.24 -8.59
C ILE A 34 -30.65 -0.50 -9.34
N PRO A 35 -30.62 -1.83 -9.54
CA PRO A 35 -31.70 -2.55 -10.22
C PRO A 35 -33.04 -2.45 -9.50
N ILE A 36 -33.04 -2.45 -8.16
CA ILE A 36 -34.25 -2.29 -7.35
C ILE A 36 -34.86 -0.90 -7.61
N MET A 37 -34.04 0.15 -7.58
CA MET A 37 -34.49 1.52 -7.86
C MET A 37 -35.03 1.68 -9.29
N ILE A 38 -34.38 1.05 -10.28
CA ILE A 38 -34.86 1.04 -11.68
C ILE A 38 -36.22 0.32 -11.77
N GLY A 39 -36.36 -0.85 -11.14
CA GLY A 39 -37.62 -1.61 -11.14
C GLY A 39 -38.78 -0.83 -10.51
N VAL A 40 -38.54 -0.21 -9.35
CA VAL A 40 -39.53 0.68 -8.69
C VAL A 40 -39.88 1.87 -9.60
N SER A 41 -38.89 2.46 -10.26
CA SER A 41 -39.13 3.59 -11.18
C SER A 41 -39.98 3.19 -12.39
N ILE A 42 -39.74 2.00 -12.97
CA ILE A 42 -40.54 1.49 -14.09
C ILE A 42 -41.99 1.25 -13.64
N GLU A 43 -42.20 0.64 -12.48
CA GLU A 43 -43.55 0.42 -11.96
C GLU A 43 -44.25 1.74 -11.61
N LEU A 44 -43.54 2.72 -11.06
CA LEU A 44 -44.09 4.07 -10.82
C LEU A 44 -44.46 4.80 -12.13
N ILE A 45 -43.73 4.58 -13.22
CA ILE A 45 -44.09 5.17 -14.53
C ILE A 45 -45.29 4.46 -15.15
N ARG A 46 -45.45 3.15 -14.89
CA ARG A 46 -46.60 2.35 -15.34
C ARG A 46 -47.87 2.70 -14.58
N LEU A 47 -47.77 2.92 -13.28
CA LEU A 47 -48.82 3.49 -12.44
C LEU A 47 -49.09 4.92 -12.90
N GLY A 48 -50.28 5.20 -13.41
CA GLY A 48 -50.64 6.55 -13.85
C GLY A 48 -50.59 7.56 -12.69
N PRO A 49 -50.42 8.86 -12.96
CA PRO A 49 -50.30 9.89 -11.92
C PRO A 49 -51.50 9.92 -10.95
N ASN A 50 -52.69 9.57 -11.44
CA ASN A 50 -53.91 9.50 -10.64
C ASN A 50 -53.92 8.31 -9.66
N GLU A 51 -53.33 7.17 -10.05
CA GLU A 51 -53.22 5.99 -9.19
C GLU A 51 -52.15 6.19 -8.11
N ILE A 52 -51.05 6.88 -8.44
CA ILE A 52 -50.05 7.31 -7.46
C ILE A 52 -50.66 8.26 -6.44
N LEU A 53 -51.47 9.23 -6.88
CA LEU A 53 -52.18 10.16 -5.99
C LEU A 53 -53.17 9.42 -5.08
N ASN A 54 -53.90 8.43 -5.60
CA ASN A 54 -54.79 7.60 -4.80
C ASN A 54 -54.02 6.70 -3.81
N LEU A 55 -52.87 6.15 -4.21
CA LEU A 55 -51.99 5.38 -3.33
C LEU A 55 -51.44 6.28 -2.20
N TRP A 56 -51.04 7.50 -2.53
CA TRP A 56 -50.59 8.49 -1.55
C TRP A 56 -51.70 8.91 -0.59
N ASN A 57 -52.91 9.15 -1.10
CA ASN A 57 -54.07 9.52 -0.29
C ASN A 57 -54.62 8.35 0.55
N SER A 58 -54.32 7.11 0.17
CA SER A 58 -54.70 5.89 0.93
C SER A 58 -53.61 5.39 1.89
N LEU A 59 -52.43 6.03 1.92
CA LEU A 59 -51.38 5.77 2.91
C LEU A 59 -51.82 6.23 4.31
N ASN A 60 -52.67 5.43 4.95
CA ASN A 60 -52.93 5.52 6.38
C ASN A 60 -51.79 4.82 7.13
N LEU A 61 -50.69 5.55 7.32
CA LEU A 61 -49.52 5.04 8.05
C LEU A 61 -49.88 4.87 9.53
N ASN A 62 -50.19 3.64 9.92
CA ASN A 62 -50.37 3.28 11.33
C ASN A 62 -49.07 3.51 12.12
N LEU A 63 -49.19 3.79 13.42
CA LEU A 63 -48.04 4.00 14.31
C LEU A 63 -47.00 2.86 14.22
N VAL A 64 -47.46 1.61 14.11
CA VAL A 64 -46.60 0.42 13.93
C VAL A 64 -45.80 0.51 12.64
N GLN A 65 -46.39 0.97 11.54
CA GLN A 65 -45.72 1.08 10.24
C GLN A 65 -44.69 2.22 10.22
N ILE A 66 -44.97 3.32 10.93
CA ILE A 66 -44.00 4.41 11.14
C ILE A 66 -42.81 3.91 11.97
N LEU A 67 -43.06 3.17 13.05
CA LEU A 67 -41.99 2.59 13.86
C LEU A 67 -41.15 1.59 13.07
N CYS A 68 -41.78 0.65 12.34
CA CYS A 68 -41.08 -0.33 11.51
C CYS A 68 -40.24 0.31 10.39
N SER A 69 -40.78 1.31 9.70
CA SER A 69 -40.05 2.02 8.63
C SER A 69 -38.89 2.83 9.20
N SER A 70 -39.08 3.53 10.32
CA SER A 70 -37.98 4.25 10.99
C SER A 70 -36.87 3.30 11.44
N PHE A 71 -37.24 2.15 12.03
CA PHE A 71 -36.29 1.13 12.44
C PHE A 71 -35.52 0.56 11.25
N LEU A 72 -36.21 0.27 10.14
CA LEU A 72 -35.58 -0.23 8.92
C LEU A 72 -34.59 0.78 8.33
N VAL A 73 -34.95 2.07 8.29
CA VAL A 73 -34.06 3.14 7.82
C VAL A 73 -32.83 3.27 8.72
N ILE A 74 -33.00 3.30 10.05
CA ILE A 74 -31.90 3.38 11.01
C ILE A 74 -31.00 2.14 10.89
N PHE A 75 -31.58 0.95 10.75
CA PHE A 75 -30.85 -0.30 10.57
C PHE A 75 -30.02 -0.28 9.29
N ILE A 76 -30.62 0.06 8.14
CA ILE A 76 -29.91 0.17 6.86
C ILE A 76 -28.80 1.22 6.92
N ALA A 77 -29.07 2.40 7.50
CA ALA A 77 -28.07 3.45 7.65
C ALA A 77 -26.89 2.98 8.53
N THR A 78 -27.18 2.33 9.66
CA THR A 78 -26.16 1.79 10.57
C THR A 78 -25.30 0.74 9.87
N VAL A 79 -25.92 -0.22 9.19
CA VAL A 79 -25.20 -1.24 8.39
C VAL A 79 -24.36 -0.58 7.30
N TYR A 80 -24.88 0.44 6.61
CA TYR A 80 -24.14 1.18 5.59
C TYR A 80 -22.90 1.90 6.16
N PHE A 81 -23.04 2.62 7.28
CA PHE A 81 -21.90 3.30 7.91
C PHE A 81 -20.89 2.34 8.51
N MET A 82 -21.33 1.20 9.07
CA MET A 82 -20.44 0.18 9.61
C MET A 82 -19.73 -0.65 8.52
N SER A 83 -20.38 -0.84 7.37
CA SER A 83 -19.81 -1.56 6.22
C SER A 83 -18.86 -0.72 5.38
N LYS A 84 -18.85 0.61 5.56
CA LYS A 84 -17.94 1.49 4.84
C LYS A 84 -16.49 1.19 5.25
N PRO A 85 -15.58 0.93 4.29
CA PRO A 85 -14.18 0.71 4.62
C PRO A 85 -13.61 1.94 5.32
N ARG A 86 -12.87 1.73 6.41
CA ARG A 86 -12.19 2.81 7.12
C ARG A 86 -11.11 3.39 6.22
N THR A 87 -11.15 4.70 6.02
CA THR A 87 -10.12 5.40 5.25
C THR A 87 -8.83 5.42 6.05
N ILE A 88 -7.71 5.05 5.40
CA ILE A 88 -6.37 5.09 5.99
C ILE A 88 -5.71 6.38 5.53
N TYR A 89 -5.16 7.13 6.47
CA TYR A 89 -4.51 8.40 6.21
C TYR A 89 -3.02 8.31 6.53
N LEU A 90 -2.20 8.92 5.68
CA LEU A 90 -0.80 9.20 6.01
C LEU A 90 -0.76 10.44 6.89
N VAL A 91 -0.45 10.27 8.16
CA VAL A 91 -0.35 11.39 9.11
C VAL A 91 0.91 12.20 8.85
N ASP A 92 2.06 11.53 8.73
CA ASP A 92 3.33 12.19 8.48
C ASP A 92 4.37 11.22 7.89
N TYR A 93 5.49 11.75 7.39
CA TYR A 93 6.64 11.02 6.88
C TYR A 93 7.95 11.74 7.25
N ALA A 94 9.02 10.95 7.35
CA ALA A 94 10.38 11.44 7.53
C ALA A 94 11.35 10.62 6.68
N CYS A 95 12.43 11.25 6.23
CA CYS A 95 13.47 10.62 5.42
C CYS A 95 14.84 10.95 6.00
N PHE A 96 15.72 9.95 6.02
CA PHE A 96 17.13 10.19 6.32
C PHE A 96 17.85 10.76 5.08
N LYS A 97 18.54 11.88 5.26
CA LYS A 97 19.44 12.44 4.25
C LYS A 97 20.88 12.10 4.64
N PRO A 98 21.60 11.28 3.85
CA PRO A 98 22.99 10.96 4.15
C PRO A 98 23.90 12.20 4.03
N PRO A 99 25.04 12.22 4.75
CA PRO A 99 26.01 13.29 4.64
C PRO A 99 26.66 13.30 3.26
N VAL A 100 27.20 14.46 2.86
CA VAL A 100 27.86 14.67 1.55
C VAL A 100 29.04 13.73 1.31
N THR A 101 29.64 13.19 2.37
CA THR A 101 30.73 12.19 2.29
C THR A 101 30.27 10.85 1.73
N CYS A 102 28.97 10.57 1.74
CA CYS A 102 28.41 9.35 1.16
C CYS A 102 28.08 9.48 -0.33
N ARG A 103 28.19 10.70 -0.89
CA ARG A 103 27.87 10.98 -2.29
C ARG A 103 28.86 10.28 -3.22
N VAL A 104 28.34 9.71 -4.30
CA VAL A 104 29.13 9.06 -5.37
C VAL A 104 28.71 9.63 -6.72
N PRO A 105 29.42 10.66 -7.22
CA PRO A 105 29.26 11.16 -8.58
C PRO A 105 29.52 10.08 -9.63
N PHE A 106 29.02 10.28 -10.85
CA PHE A 106 29.18 9.29 -11.93
C PHE A 106 30.65 9.03 -12.27
N ALA A 107 31.48 10.09 -12.25
CA ALA A 107 32.91 9.97 -12.48
C ALA A 107 33.58 9.04 -11.44
N THR A 108 33.28 9.25 -10.16
CA THR A 108 33.80 8.43 -9.05
C THR A 108 33.34 6.99 -9.17
N PHE A 109 32.05 6.76 -9.44
CA PHE A 109 31.52 5.41 -9.65
C PHE A 109 32.26 4.70 -10.80
N MET A 110 32.41 5.36 -11.95
CA MET A 110 33.06 4.77 -13.12
C MET A 110 34.56 4.53 -12.92
N GLU A 111 35.25 5.39 -12.17
CA GLU A 111 36.63 5.16 -11.76
C GLU A 111 36.74 3.93 -10.85
N HIS A 112 35.92 3.86 -9.80
CA HIS A 112 35.91 2.72 -8.88
C HIS A 112 35.57 1.42 -9.62
N SER A 113 34.58 1.43 -10.52
CA SER A 113 34.24 0.27 -11.35
C SER A 113 35.42 -0.21 -12.20
N ARG A 114 36.20 0.69 -12.80
CA ARG A 114 37.40 0.32 -13.58
C ARG A 114 38.50 -0.28 -12.70
N LEU A 115 38.68 0.23 -11.48
CA LEU A 115 39.66 -0.28 -10.53
C LEU A 115 39.27 -1.67 -10.01
N ILE A 116 38.00 -1.83 -9.60
CA ILE A 116 37.47 -3.08 -9.03
C ILE A 116 37.35 -4.18 -10.10
N LEU A 117 36.88 -3.82 -11.29
CA LEU A 117 36.64 -4.74 -12.41
C LEU A 117 37.74 -4.64 -13.47
N LYS A 118 38.99 -4.36 -13.06
CA LYS A 118 40.15 -4.15 -13.95
C LYS A 118 40.29 -5.23 -15.04
N ASN A 119 40.01 -6.48 -14.70
CA ASN A 119 40.13 -7.62 -15.61
C ASN A 119 38.82 -7.93 -16.38
N ASN A 120 37.76 -7.14 -16.20
CA ASN A 120 36.42 -7.37 -16.75
C ASN A 120 35.85 -6.10 -17.44
N PRO A 121 36.47 -5.61 -18.53
CA PRO A 121 36.06 -4.37 -19.19
C PRO A 121 34.61 -4.39 -19.71
N LYS A 122 34.12 -5.56 -20.18
CA LYS A 122 32.71 -5.72 -20.60
C LYS A 122 31.71 -5.43 -19.48
N SER A 123 32.06 -5.78 -18.23
CA SER A 123 31.22 -5.51 -17.06
C SER A 123 31.21 -4.03 -16.71
N VAL A 124 32.34 -3.33 -16.87
CA VAL A 124 32.43 -1.88 -16.69
C VAL A 124 31.54 -1.16 -17.71
N GLU A 125 31.60 -1.53 -18.99
CA GLU A 125 30.74 -0.95 -20.02
C GLU A 125 29.25 -1.24 -19.77
N PHE A 126 28.94 -2.43 -19.26
CA PHE A 126 27.57 -2.77 -18.89
C PHE A 126 27.05 -1.90 -17.74
N GLN A 127 27.86 -1.70 -16.70
CA GLN A 127 27.53 -0.79 -15.59
C GLN A 127 27.37 0.66 -16.08
N MET A 128 28.22 1.12 -17.00
CA MET A 128 28.09 2.46 -17.60
C MET A 128 26.75 2.62 -18.32
N ARG A 129 26.36 1.67 -19.17
CA ARG A 129 25.07 1.70 -19.88
C ARG A 129 23.87 1.68 -18.93
N ILE A 130 23.96 0.96 -17.80
CA ILE A 130 22.93 1.00 -16.76
C ILE A 130 22.89 2.38 -16.12
N LEU A 131 24.05 2.92 -15.72
CA LEU A 131 24.15 4.20 -15.03
C LEU A 131 23.52 5.33 -15.85
N GLU A 132 23.86 5.42 -17.15
CA GLU A 132 23.32 6.41 -18.10
C GLU A 132 21.80 6.34 -18.28
N ARG A 133 21.17 5.19 -17.98
CA ARG A 133 19.73 4.97 -18.16
C ARG A 133 18.96 4.80 -16.85
N SER A 134 19.66 4.87 -15.72
CA SER A 134 19.09 4.57 -14.39
C SER A 134 18.20 5.68 -13.82
N GLY A 135 18.32 6.90 -14.35
CA GLY A 135 17.69 8.09 -13.76
C GLY A 135 18.34 8.54 -12.44
N LEU A 136 19.49 7.98 -12.06
CA LEU A 136 20.27 8.44 -10.92
C LEU A 136 20.92 9.80 -11.22
N GLY A 137 21.03 10.64 -10.19
CA GLY A 137 21.68 11.94 -10.29
C GLY A 137 23.07 11.95 -9.65
N GLU A 138 23.78 13.06 -9.82
CA GLU A 138 25.13 13.26 -9.26
C GLU A 138 25.15 13.29 -7.72
N GLU A 139 24.00 13.48 -7.06
CA GLU A 139 23.82 13.46 -5.59
C GLU A 139 23.56 12.06 -5.03
N THR A 140 23.59 11.01 -5.86
CA THR A 140 23.34 9.64 -5.42
C THR A 140 24.37 9.23 -4.37
N CYS A 141 23.91 8.58 -3.30
CA CYS A 141 24.76 8.19 -2.17
C CYS A 141 24.86 6.67 -2.06
N LEU A 142 26.02 6.20 -1.62
CA LEU A 142 26.28 4.80 -1.28
C LEU A 142 26.83 4.70 0.15
N PRO A 143 26.60 3.59 0.86
CA PRO A 143 27.08 3.45 2.22
C PRO A 143 28.60 3.32 2.30
N PRO A 144 29.24 3.73 3.42
CA PRO A 144 30.69 3.76 3.57
C PRO A 144 31.40 2.45 3.18
N SER A 145 30.77 1.30 3.39
CA SER A 145 31.30 -0.03 3.03
C SER A 145 31.58 -0.19 1.53
N ILE A 146 30.89 0.56 0.68
CA ILE A 146 31.04 0.52 -0.79
C ILE A 146 32.08 1.53 -1.31
N HIS A 147 32.50 2.49 -0.49
CA HIS A 147 33.53 3.46 -0.88
C HIS A 147 34.95 2.88 -0.84
N TYR A 148 35.17 1.75 -0.16
CA TYR A 148 36.45 1.06 -0.16
C TYR A 148 36.76 0.41 -1.52
N ILE A 149 38.05 0.31 -1.86
CA ILE A 149 38.54 -0.40 -3.04
C ILE A 149 39.50 -1.51 -2.58
N PRO A 150 39.10 -2.80 -2.65
CA PRO A 150 37.77 -3.29 -3.01
C PRO A 150 36.70 -3.00 -1.92
N PRO A 151 35.39 -3.02 -2.27
CA PRO A 151 34.31 -2.84 -1.32
C PRO A 151 34.38 -3.84 -0.16
N LYS A 152 33.97 -3.41 1.04
CA LYS A 152 33.97 -4.22 2.27
C LYS A 152 32.57 -4.33 2.88
N PRO A 153 31.59 -4.93 2.19
CA PRO A 153 30.28 -5.16 2.76
C PRO A 153 30.37 -6.22 3.87
N THR A 154 30.07 -5.83 5.10
CA THR A 154 30.01 -6.73 6.25
C THR A 154 28.66 -6.62 6.95
N MET A 155 28.23 -7.69 7.64
CA MET A 155 27.00 -7.68 8.43
C MET A 155 26.99 -6.58 9.49
N GLU A 156 28.16 -6.28 10.07
CA GLU A 156 28.33 -5.20 11.03
C GLU A 156 28.12 -3.83 10.38
N SER A 157 28.76 -3.56 9.24
CA SER A 157 28.58 -2.30 8.51
C SER A 157 27.14 -2.08 8.04
N ALA A 158 26.47 -3.14 7.56
CA ALA A 158 25.08 -3.07 7.12
C ALA A 158 24.12 -2.84 8.29
N ARG A 159 24.39 -3.46 9.46
CA ARG A 159 23.63 -3.18 10.68
C ARG A 159 23.82 -1.74 11.14
N GLY A 160 25.05 -1.24 11.18
CA GLY A 160 25.34 0.13 11.58
C GLY A 160 24.68 1.17 10.67
N GLU A 161 24.69 0.95 9.36
CA GLU A 161 23.95 1.79 8.41
C GLU A 161 22.44 1.73 8.66
N ALA A 162 21.87 0.53 8.80
CA ALA A 162 20.43 0.37 9.02
C ALA A 162 19.98 1.06 10.31
N GLU A 163 20.74 0.94 11.39
CA GLU A 163 20.51 1.65 12.65
C GLU A 163 20.53 3.17 12.45
N LEU A 164 21.58 3.70 11.82
CA LEU A 164 21.70 5.14 11.55
C LEU A 164 20.50 5.66 10.75
N VAL A 165 20.16 5.00 9.63
CA VAL A 165 19.12 5.43 8.70
C VAL A 165 17.74 5.34 9.35
N ILE A 166 17.39 4.16 9.89
CA ILE A 166 16.05 3.90 10.43
C ILE A 166 15.83 4.74 11.68
N PHE A 167 16.81 4.81 12.58
CA PHE A 167 16.63 5.55 13.82
C PHE A 167 16.54 7.05 13.57
N SER A 168 17.41 7.63 12.74
CA SER A 168 17.34 9.07 12.44
C SER A 168 16.00 9.47 11.81
N ALA A 169 15.46 8.64 10.91
CA ALA A 169 14.16 8.89 10.30
C ALA A 169 13.02 8.79 11.32
N MET A 170 13.04 7.78 12.21
CA MET A 170 12.03 7.62 13.25
C MET A 170 12.11 8.71 14.32
N ASP A 171 13.31 9.09 14.77
CA ASP A 171 13.54 10.18 15.72
C ASP A 171 12.95 11.49 15.16
N SER A 172 13.22 11.79 13.89
CA SER A 172 12.64 12.96 13.19
C SER A 172 11.12 12.90 13.08
N LEU A 173 10.55 11.70 12.85
CA LEU A 173 9.11 11.50 12.75
C LEU A 173 8.42 11.71 14.11
N PHE A 174 9.00 11.17 15.19
CA PHE A 174 8.50 11.35 16.55
C PHE A 174 8.57 12.80 16.99
N GLU A 175 9.68 13.48 16.71
CA GLU A 175 9.82 14.91 16.99
C GLU A 175 8.76 15.75 16.25
N LYS A 176 8.56 15.47 14.95
CA LYS A 176 7.61 16.22 14.11
C LYS A 176 6.15 15.99 14.51
N THR A 177 5.79 14.76 14.87
CA THR A 177 4.39 14.38 15.17
C THR A 177 4.03 14.52 16.64
N GLY A 178 5.00 14.52 17.55
CA GLY A 178 4.79 14.46 19.00
C GLY A 178 4.25 13.11 19.49
N LEU A 179 4.17 12.10 18.61
CA LEU A 179 3.72 10.76 18.98
C LEU A 179 4.72 10.08 19.91
N LYS A 180 4.21 9.39 20.92
CA LYS A 180 5.06 8.55 21.76
C LYS A 180 5.21 7.19 21.07
N PRO A 181 6.35 6.52 21.20
CA PRO A 181 6.51 5.17 20.69
C PRO A 181 5.38 4.22 21.11
N LYS A 182 4.91 4.33 22.36
CA LYS A 182 3.81 3.51 22.91
C LYS A 182 2.45 3.71 22.22
N ASP A 183 2.29 4.75 21.41
CA ASP A 183 1.06 5.02 20.66
C ASP A 183 1.03 4.24 19.32
N ILE A 184 2.11 3.51 18.97
CA ILE A 184 2.20 2.70 17.75
C ILE A 184 1.85 1.25 18.05
N ASP A 185 0.72 0.77 17.49
CA ASP A 185 0.30 -0.63 17.63
C ASP A 185 1.01 -1.58 16.65
N ILE A 186 1.37 -1.11 15.46
CA ILE A 186 1.90 -1.93 14.37
C ILE A 186 3.11 -1.27 13.75
N LEU A 187 4.25 -1.96 13.79
CA LEU A 187 5.46 -1.60 13.07
C LEU A 187 5.66 -2.53 11.87
N ILE A 188 5.82 -1.94 10.69
CA ILE A 188 6.19 -2.67 9.47
C ILE A 188 7.56 -2.18 9.01
N VAL A 189 8.53 -3.10 8.93
CA VAL A 189 9.86 -2.83 8.38
C VAL A 189 10.05 -3.65 7.10
N ASN A 190 10.43 -2.97 6.03
CA ASN A 190 10.76 -3.59 4.74
C ASN A 190 12.23 -3.31 4.40
N CYS A 191 12.97 -4.36 4.06
CA CYS A 191 14.34 -4.25 3.59
C CYS A 191 14.64 -5.41 2.64
N SER A 192 15.24 -5.12 1.47
CA SER A 192 15.65 -6.12 0.49
C SER A 192 17.17 -6.32 0.44
N LEU A 193 17.95 -5.46 1.09
CA LEU A 193 19.42 -5.46 1.01
C LEU A 193 20.07 -6.31 2.10
N PHE A 194 19.36 -6.54 3.20
CA PHE A 194 19.94 -7.07 4.43
C PHE A 194 18.87 -7.70 5.33
N SER A 195 19.15 -8.88 5.89
CA SER A 195 18.25 -9.60 6.81
C SER A 195 19.04 -10.18 8.00
N PRO A 196 19.19 -9.41 9.10
CA PRO A 196 19.92 -9.85 10.27
C PRO A 196 19.07 -10.74 11.20
N THR A 197 19.78 -11.45 12.08
CA THR A 197 19.23 -12.01 13.31
C THR A 197 19.89 -11.30 14.51
N PRO A 198 19.13 -10.69 15.45
CA PRO A 198 17.68 -10.45 15.40
C PRO A 198 17.27 -9.51 14.23
N SER A 199 15.99 -9.51 13.87
CA SER A 199 15.46 -8.77 12.71
C SER A 199 15.55 -7.24 12.89
N LEU A 200 15.46 -6.50 11.77
CA LEU A 200 15.40 -5.04 11.80
C LEU A 200 14.17 -4.51 12.57
N SER A 201 13.04 -5.21 12.52
CA SER A 201 11.87 -4.87 13.34
C SER A 201 12.15 -5.04 14.84
N ALA A 202 12.80 -6.13 15.24
CA ALA A 202 13.19 -6.36 16.63
C ALA A 202 14.19 -5.30 17.12
N MET A 203 15.12 -4.89 16.25
CA MET A 203 16.05 -3.79 16.53
C MET A 203 15.32 -2.47 16.84
N VAL A 204 14.30 -2.12 16.05
CA VAL A 204 13.48 -0.92 16.27
C VAL A 204 12.67 -1.01 17.57
N ILE A 205 11.96 -2.12 17.78
CA ILE A 205 11.16 -2.37 19.00
C ILE A 205 12.04 -2.24 20.24
N ASN A 206 13.22 -2.84 20.22
CA ASN A 206 14.14 -2.82 21.35
C ASN A 206 14.67 -1.42 21.68
N LYS A 207 14.92 -0.58 20.66
CA LYS A 207 15.37 0.81 20.86
C LYS A 207 14.27 1.68 21.45
N TYR A 208 13.08 1.68 20.84
CA TYR A 208 12.01 2.63 21.19
C TYR A 208 11.06 2.14 22.28
N LYS A 209 11.19 0.88 22.70
CA LYS A 209 10.29 0.25 23.69
C LYS A 209 8.83 0.33 23.24
N LEU A 210 8.63 0.01 21.97
CA LEU A 210 7.31 -0.26 21.37
C LEU A 210 6.68 -1.48 22.04
#